data_AF-A0A4Y2N282-F1
#
_entry.id   AF-A0A4Y2N282-F1
#
_cell.length_a   1.000
_cell.length_b   1.000
_cell.length_c   1.000
_cell.angle_alpha   90.00
_cell.angle_beta   90.00
_cell.angle_gamma   90.00
#
_symmetry.space_group_name_H-M   'P 1'
#
loop_
_entity.id
_entity.type
_entity.pdbx_description
1 polymer ?
#
loop_
_entity_poly.entity_id
_entity_poly.type
_entity_poly.pdbx_seq_one_letter_code
_entity_poly.pdbx_strand_id
1 'polypeptide(L)'
;MSYGPFSGQLIDTTSKRNNFPTLFVIQRISNSNETSHSVSPLLVEKAITSSVGDLVEMESPKQAKEITKLKSLSTIPVTVKPHATLNSCKGGISCGELLNESEEKITEDVKSQGVIHVRHITIRRDG
;
A
#
# COMPACT_ATOMS: atom_id res chain seq x y z
N MET A 1 23.12 -5.78 27.39
CA MET A 1 23.29 -6.74 26.28
C MET A 1 22.68 -6.13 25.03
N SER A 2 23.45 -6.01 23.95
CA SER A 2 23.01 -5.46 22.67
C SER A 2 22.60 -6.63 21.77
N TYR A 3 21.31 -6.85 21.55
CA TYR A 3 20.85 -7.85 20.58
C TYR A 3 21.09 -7.30 19.17
N GLY A 4 21.92 -8.00 18.40
CA GLY A 4 22.16 -7.70 16.98
C GLY A 4 20.97 -8.09 16.11
N PRO A 5 20.90 -7.62 14.84
CA PRO A 5 19.79 -7.94 13.95
C PRO A 5 19.71 -9.46 13.70
N PHE A 6 18.49 -10.00 13.72
CA PHE A 6 18.20 -11.43 13.55
C PHE A 6 18.90 -12.02 12.31
N SER A 7 19.71 -13.06 12.50
CA SER A 7 20.46 -13.79 11.46
C SER A 7 19.57 -14.71 10.59
N GLY A 8 18.27 -14.43 10.50
CA GLY A 8 17.33 -15.18 9.67
C GLY A 8 17.61 -14.95 8.18
N GLN A 9 17.48 -16.00 7.37
CA GLN A 9 17.66 -15.92 5.92
C GLN A 9 16.57 -15.02 5.32
N LEU A 10 16.94 -13.77 5.02
CA LEU A 10 16.04 -12.77 4.46
C LEU A 10 15.87 -13.09 2.98
N ILE A 11 14.64 -13.32 2.54
CA ILE A 11 14.35 -13.34 1.10
C ILE A 11 14.38 -11.87 0.68
N ASP A 12 15.54 -11.42 0.19
CA ASP A 12 15.78 -10.03 -0.18
C ASP A 12 14.84 -9.59 -1.32
N THR A 13 13.68 -9.06 -0.96
CA THR A 13 12.95 -8.15 -1.84
C THR A 13 13.52 -6.76 -1.59
N THR A 14 14.57 -6.39 -2.31
CA THR A 14 15.19 -5.06 -2.30
C THR A 14 14.24 -4.03 -2.92
N SER A 15 13.09 -3.79 -2.28
CA SER A 15 12.24 -2.66 -2.60
C SER A 15 12.82 -1.41 -1.93
N LYS A 16 12.94 -0.30 -2.66
CA LYS A 16 13.27 1.01 -2.08
C LYS A 16 12.26 1.29 -0.96
N ARG A 17 12.70 1.15 0.29
CA ARG A 17 11.84 1.36 1.46
C ARG A 17 11.56 2.84 1.62
N ASN A 18 10.42 3.28 1.10
CA ASN A 18 9.90 4.61 1.31
C ASN A 18 9.09 4.65 2.60
N ASN A 19 9.39 5.60 3.49
CA ASN A 19 8.65 5.80 4.74
C ASN A 19 7.30 6.53 4.54
N PHE A 20 6.77 6.51 3.33
CA PHE A 20 5.52 7.15 2.93
C PHE A 20 4.82 6.28 1.89
N PRO A 21 3.48 6.26 1.83
CA PRO A 21 2.78 5.56 0.77
C PRO A 21 3.15 6.18 -0.58
N THR A 22 3.57 5.34 -1.53
CA THR A 22 3.90 5.75 -2.90
C THR A 22 2.73 5.55 -3.85
N LEU A 23 1.88 4.56 -3.60
CA LEU A 23 0.79 4.21 -4.48
C LEU A 23 -0.53 4.77 -3.95
N PHE A 24 -1.22 5.55 -4.78
CA PHE A 24 -2.49 6.19 -4.45
C PHE A 24 -3.57 5.85 -5.46
N VAL A 25 -4.80 5.70 -4.98
CA VAL A 25 -5.99 5.55 -5.82
C VAL A 25 -6.71 6.89 -5.90
N ILE A 26 -6.95 7.36 -7.11
CA ILE A 26 -7.79 8.52 -7.39
C ILE A 26 -9.17 8.01 -7.84
N GLN A 27 -10.18 8.25 -7.02
CA GLN A 27 -11.55 7.83 -7.31
C GLN A 27 -12.44 9.05 -7.51
N ARG A 28 -13.17 9.10 -8.63
CA ARG A 28 -14.17 10.13 -8.88
C ARG A 28 -15.31 10.04 -7.87
N ILE A 29 -15.73 11.19 -7.35
CA ILE A 29 -16.97 11.30 -6.57
C ILE A 29 -18.09 11.53 -7.58
N SER A 30 -18.85 10.50 -7.94
CA SER A 30 -20.02 10.65 -8.80
C SER A 30 -21.17 11.24 -7.98
N ASN A 31 -21.47 12.52 -8.16
CA ASN A 31 -22.85 12.99 -7.97
C ASN A 31 -23.66 12.54 -9.18
N SER A 32 -24.87 12.09 -8.93
CA SER A 32 -25.78 11.40 -9.83
C SER A 32 -25.75 11.87 -11.31
N ASN A 33 -25.74 10.88 -12.21
CA ASN A 33 -26.43 10.82 -13.52
C ASN A 33 -26.43 12.04 -14.48
N GLU A 34 -25.30 12.72 -14.69
CA GLU A 34 -25.15 13.59 -15.86
C GLU A 34 -25.20 12.74 -17.15
N THR A 35 -26.39 12.67 -17.72
CA THR A 35 -26.71 12.04 -19.00
C THR A 35 -25.71 12.45 -20.05
N SER A 36 -25.03 11.46 -20.62
CA SER A 36 -24.08 11.59 -21.72
C SER A 36 -24.82 12.00 -23.00
N HIS A 37 -25.21 13.27 -23.11
CA HIS A 37 -25.78 13.85 -24.31
C HIS A 37 -24.98 15.09 -24.73
N SER A 38 -23.64 14.97 -24.77
CA SER A 38 -22.75 15.90 -25.52
C SER A 38 -21.27 15.48 -25.52
N VAL A 39 -20.88 14.43 -24.79
CA VAL A 39 -19.48 14.02 -24.67
C VAL A 39 -19.12 12.92 -25.67
N SER A 40 -17.96 13.08 -26.31
CA SER A 40 -17.41 12.19 -27.34
C SER A 40 -17.39 10.73 -26.87
N PRO A 41 -17.67 9.73 -27.73
CA PRO A 41 -17.64 8.30 -27.37
C PRO A 41 -16.32 7.86 -26.70
N LEU A 42 -15.19 8.48 -27.04
CA LEU A 42 -13.88 8.26 -26.39
C LEU A 42 -13.87 8.67 -24.91
N LEU A 43 -14.65 9.68 -24.53
CA LEU A 43 -14.84 10.10 -23.14
C LEU A 43 -15.82 9.18 -22.40
N VAL A 44 -16.78 8.58 -23.12
CA VAL A 44 -17.75 7.62 -22.55
C VAL A 44 -17.06 6.28 -22.23
N GLU A 45 -16.15 5.81 -23.07
CA GLU A 45 -15.36 4.60 -22.78
C GLU A 45 -14.50 4.76 -21.52
N LYS A 46 -13.86 5.92 -21.33
CA LYS A 46 -13.16 6.27 -20.08
C LYS A 46 -14.10 6.43 -18.89
N ALA A 47 -15.36 6.83 -19.12
CA ALA A 47 -16.37 6.95 -18.07
C ALA A 47 -16.91 5.58 -17.63
N ILE A 48 -16.92 4.56 -18.50
CA ILE A 48 -17.37 3.21 -18.11
C ILE A 48 -16.27 2.44 -17.38
N THR A 49 -14.99 2.74 -17.63
CA THR A 49 -13.87 2.29 -16.77
C THR A 49 -13.82 3.02 -15.42
N SER A 50 -14.60 4.09 -15.22
CA SER A 50 -14.53 5.00 -14.06
C SER A 50 -15.00 4.43 -12.71
N SER A 51 -15.41 3.15 -12.65
CA SER A 51 -15.57 2.48 -11.35
C SER A 51 -14.24 2.03 -10.75
N VAL A 52 -13.20 1.92 -11.56
CA VAL A 52 -11.84 1.56 -11.12
C VAL A 52 -11.06 2.86 -11.00
N GLY A 53 -10.74 3.28 -9.77
CA GLY A 53 -9.93 4.47 -9.56
C GLY A 53 -8.54 4.32 -10.18
N ASP A 54 -8.01 5.42 -10.73
CA ASP A 54 -6.68 5.43 -11.34
C ASP A 54 -5.61 5.25 -10.26
N LEU A 55 -4.65 4.36 -10.50
CA LEU A 55 -3.49 4.14 -9.63
C LEU A 55 -2.35 5.06 -10.06
N VAL A 56 -1.82 5.84 -9.12
CA VAL A 56 -0.69 6.76 -9.36
C VAL A 56 0.43 6.48 -8.37
N GLU A 57 1.65 6.35 -8.90
CA GLU A 57 2.87 6.21 -8.11
C GLU A 57 3.56 7.56 -7.90
N MET A 58 3.99 7.81 -6.67
CA MET A 58 4.70 9.02 -6.25
C MET A 58 6.16 8.70 -5.95
N GLU A 59 7.07 9.43 -6.60
CA GLU A 59 8.51 9.28 -6.37
C GLU A 59 9.00 10.09 -5.17
N SER A 60 8.27 11.12 -4.78
CA SER A 60 8.66 12.03 -3.69
C SER A 60 7.65 12.08 -2.55
N PRO A 61 8.11 12.14 -1.28
CA PRO A 61 7.23 12.39 -0.14
C PRO A 61 6.48 13.72 -0.24
N LYS A 62 7.05 14.71 -0.94
CA LYS A 62 6.40 16.01 -1.16
C LYS A 62 5.16 15.84 -2.05
N GLN A 63 5.29 15.12 -3.16
CA GLN A 63 4.19 14.83 -4.08
C GLN A 63 3.10 13.99 -3.40
N ALA A 64 3.49 12.97 -2.62
CA ALA A 64 2.55 12.15 -1.84
C ALA A 64 1.71 12.97 -0.84
N LYS A 65 2.32 13.99 -0.20
CA LYS A 65 1.62 14.91 0.70
C LYS A 65 0.75 15.93 -0.03
N GLU A 66 1.08 16.28 -1.26
CA GLU A 66 0.29 17.23 -2.06
C GLU A 66 -0.93 16.54 -2.68
N ILE A 67 -0.76 15.34 -3.25
CA ILE A 67 -1.87 14.64 -3.90
C ILE A 67 -2.99 14.28 -2.93
N THR A 68 -2.67 13.99 -1.66
CA THR A 68 -3.68 13.72 -0.63
C THR A 68 -4.55 14.94 -0.29
N LYS A 69 -4.12 16.14 -0.66
CA LYS A 69 -4.90 17.38 -0.52
C LYS A 69 -5.81 17.65 -1.72
N LEU A 70 -5.64 16.91 -2.82
CA LEU A 70 -6.41 17.08 -4.03
C LEU A 70 -7.87 16.66 -3.78
N LYS A 71 -8.80 17.58 -4.02
CA LYS A 71 -10.25 17.36 -3.88
C LYS A 71 -10.99 17.40 -5.22
N SER A 72 -10.36 17.97 -6.24
CA SER A 72 -10.90 18.04 -7.59
C SER A 72 -9.77 17.98 -8.62
N LEU A 73 -10.05 17.34 -9.74
CA LEU A 73 -9.21 17.40 -10.93
C LEU A 73 -9.95 18.27 -11.95
N SER A 74 -9.47 19.50 -12.13
CA SER A 74 -10.22 20.55 -12.84
C SER A 74 -11.61 20.73 -12.18
N THR A 75 -12.71 20.54 -12.92
CA THR A 75 -14.09 20.65 -12.42
C THR A 75 -14.62 19.37 -11.77
N ILE A 76 -13.92 18.23 -11.88
CA ILE A 76 -14.44 16.94 -11.42
C ILE A 76 -14.00 16.69 -9.98
N PRO A 77 -14.94 16.49 -9.03
CA PRO A 77 -14.58 16.13 -7.66
C PRO A 77 -14.01 14.71 -7.59
N VAL A 78 -12.91 14.56 -6.85
CA VAL A 78 -12.19 13.29 -6.68
C VAL A 78 -11.83 13.07 -5.21
N THR A 79 -11.65 11.82 -4.83
CA THR A 79 -10.98 11.42 -3.59
C THR A 79 -9.66 10.76 -3.92
N VAL A 80 -8.64 11.06 -3.12
CA VAL A 80 -7.33 10.42 -3.21
C VAL A 80 -7.07 9.70 -1.89
N LYS A 81 -6.74 8.41 -1.97
CA LYS A 81 -6.39 7.60 -0.80
C LYS A 81 -5.16 6.73 -1.10
N PRO A 82 -4.26 6.50 -0.13
CA PRO A 82 -3.23 5.48 -0.26
C PRO A 82 -3.85 4.12 -0.63
N HIS A 83 -3.23 3.38 -1.54
CA HIS A 83 -3.67 2.04 -1.89
C HIS A 83 -3.42 1.09 -0.70
N ALA A 84 -4.46 0.39 -0.24
CA ALA A 84 -4.40 -0.38 1.01
C ALA A 84 -3.36 -1.52 1.00
N THR A 85 -3.26 -2.27 -0.10
CA THR A 85 -2.39 -3.46 -0.17
C THR A 85 -1.06 -3.21 -0.87
N LEU A 86 -1.06 -2.55 -2.04
CA LEU A 86 0.15 -2.33 -2.83
C LEU A 86 1.24 -1.48 -2.15
N ASN A 87 0.92 -0.70 -1.11
CA ASN A 87 1.92 -0.02 -0.28
C ASN A 87 2.57 -0.94 0.78
N SER A 88 2.19 -2.21 0.82
CA SER A 88 2.70 -3.20 1.77
C SER A 88 3.14 -4.46 1.03
N CYS A 89 4.15 -5.13 1.58
CA CYS A 89 4.56 -6.45 1.14
C CYS A 89 4.55 -7.40 2.34
N LYS A 90 4.39 -8.70 2.08
CA LYS A 90 4.48 -9.74 3.10
C LYS A 90 5.74 -10.57 2.86
N GLY A 91 6.58 -10.67 3.87
CA GLY A 91 7.74 -11.55 3.91
C GLY A 91 7.55 -12.70 4.89
N GLY A 92 8.41 -13.71 4.79
CA GLY A 92 8.55 -14.77 5.78
C GLY A 92 9.99 -14.84 6.27
N ILE A 93 10.16 -15.08 7.58
CA ILE A 93 11.48 -15.27 8.21
C ILE A 93 11.41 -16.55 9.03
N SER A 94 12.40 -17.42 8.85
CA SER A 94 12.58 -18.61 9.69
C SER A 94 13.77 -18.37 10.61
N CYS A 95 13.51 -18.21 11.91
CA CYS A 95 14.55 -18.01 12.93
C CYS A 95 14.15 -18.74 14.21
N GLY A 96 15.03 -19.62 14.71
CA GLY A 96 14.77 -20.40 15.93
C GLY A 96 14.63 -19.55 17.19
N GLU A 97 15.31 -18.41 17.24
CA GLU A 97 15.27 -17.47 18.38
C GLU A 97 13.91 -16.80 18.53
N LEU A 98 13.17 -16.62 17.41
CA LEU A 98 11.85 -15.99 17.39
C LEU A 98 10.72 -16.94 17.82
N LEU A 99 10.98 -18.25 17.96
CA LEU A 99 9.94 -19.25 18.20
C LEU A 99 9.16 -19.03 19.51
N ASN A 100 9.83 -18.48 20.53
CA ASN A 100 9.28 -18.26 21.86
C ASN A 100 9.02 -16.78 22.16
N GLU A 101 9.35 -15.88 21.23
CA GLU A 101 9.13 -14.44 21.40
C GLU A 101 7.69 -14.09 21.03
N SER A 102 7.13 -13.06 21.67
CA SER A 102 5.76 -12.63 21.36
C SER A 102 5.73 -11.75 20.10
N GLU A 103 4.61 -11.77 19.36
CA GLU A 103 4.47 -10.97 18.13
C GLU A 103 4.68 -9.47 18.39
N GLU A 104 4.29 -8.98 19.57
CA GLU A 104 4.48 -7.58 19.98
C GLU A 104 5.95 -7.23 20.11
N LYS A 105 6.73 -8.07 20.79
CA LYS A 105 8.16 -7.84 21.01
C LYS A 105 8.94 -7.89 19.70
N ILE A 106 8.63 -8.88 18.85
CA ILE A 106 9.23 -8.97 17.52
C ILE A 106 8.88 -7.72 16.70
N THR A 107 7.61 -7.32 16.71
CA THR A 107 7.15 -6.10 16.00
C THR A 107 7.88 -4.86 16.49
N GLU A 108 8.10 -4.70 17.79
CA GLU A 108 8.84 -3.58 18.37
C GLU A 108 10.30 -3.54 17.88
N ASP A 109 10.99 -4.68 17.94
CA ASP A 109 12.39 -4.80 17.53
C ASP A 109 12.59 -4.51 16.03
N VAL A 110 11.64 -4.92 15.18
CA VAL A 110 11.71 -4.71 13.71
C VAL A 110 10.93 -3.49 13.22
N LYS A 111 10.30 -2.71 14.11
CA LYS A 111 9.51 -1.51 13.74
C LYS A 111 10.35 -0.48 12.99
N SER A 112 11.60 -0.32 13.40
CA SER A 112 12.58 0.57 12.74
C SER A 112 12.85 0.16 11.29
N GLN A 113 12.57 -1.09 10.93
CA GLN A 113 12.71 -1.61 9.57
C GLN A 113 11.46 -1.40 8.70
N GLY A 114 10.40 -0.77 9.24
CA GLY A 114 9.15 -0.53 8.52
C GLY A 114 8.20 -1.74 8.54
N VAL A 115 8.44 -2.73 9.40
CA VAL A 115 7.50 -3.82 9.64
C VAL A 115 6.34 -3.29 10.49
N ILE A 116 5.13 -3.43 9.96
CA ILE A 116 3.89 -2.93 10.59
C ILE A 116 3.05 -4.03 11.24
N HIS A 117 3.32 -5.30 10.90
CA HIS A 117 2.59 -6.45 11.39
C HIS A 117 3.46 -7.71 11.33
N VAL A 118 3.48 -8.47 12.42
CA VAL A 118 4.14 -9.77 12.53
C VAL A 118 3.07 -10.82 12.85
N ARG A 119 3.26 -12.03 12.31
CA ARG A 119 2.42 -13.18 12.62
C ARG A 119 3.21 -14.48 12.62
N HIS A 120 3.04 -15.32 13.64
CA HIS A 120 3.60 -16.67 13.65
C HIS A 120 2.89 -17.59 12.65
N ILE A 121 3.66 -18.30 11.84
CA ILE A 121 3.16 -19.26 10.84
C ILE A 121 3.62 -20.66 11.23
N THR A 122 2.68 -21.54 11.54
CA THR A 122 2.95 -22.97 11.75
C THR A 122 2.66 -23.73 10.46
N ILE A 123 3.66 -24.40 9.90
CA ILE A 123 3.51 -25.27 8.73
C ILE A 123 3.29 -26.70 9.21
N ARG A 124 2.14 -27.29 8.89
CA ARG A 124 1.88 -28.72 9.10
C ARG A 124 2.28 -29.48 7.83
N ARG A 125 2.96 -30.62 7.98
CA ARG A 125 3.19 -31.58 6.90
C ARG A 125 2.26 -32.75 7.16
N ASP A 126 1.17 -32.80 6.41
CA ASP A 126 0.40 -34.04 6.28
C ASP A 126 1.14 -34.91 5.24
N GLY A 127 1.40 -36.17 5.59
CA GLY A 127 2.23 -37.10 4.82
C GLY A 127 1.57 -37.63 3.56
#